data_AF-A0A0L6VCG6-F1
#
_entry.id   AF-A0A0L6VCG6-F1
#
_cell.length_a   1.000
_cell.length_b   1.000
_cell.length_c   1.000
_cell.angle_alpha   90.00
_cell.angle_beta   90.00
_cell.angle_gamma   90.00
#
_symmetry.space_group_name_H-M   'P 1'
#
loop_
_entity.id
_entity.type
_entity.pdbx_description
1 polymer ?
#
loop_
_entity_poly.entity_id
_entity_poly.type
_entity_poly.pdbx_seq_one_letter_code
_entity_poly.pdbx_strand_id
1 'polypeptide(L)'
;MKTFIRHSGADQARKKAALEVTIENRLLVARSFSKNYGDFTSGIVEFIEFLVCSGRLAEQGGSQWWRGVNGLLILDLIDAEEALRSSTPTAVSIIAPAVQHWITYALDWQQSYLPNSCRVQRLWWKAHQTSLHFGIHAFRELLPLEPRMETNFITYICVPNVDLTAIFSIPTNLKLIKLYTIIAYPHHYPAKALSTFKALGLAPAFYARLVGASSDVANIGLDSTRWET
;
A
#
# COMPACT_ATOMS: atom_id res chain seq x y z
N MET A 1 25.77 8.59 -23.97
CA MET A 1 24.88 9.58 -23.30
C MET A 1 23.50 9.64 -23.99
N LYS A 2 22.79 8.50 -24.13
CA LYS A 2 21.46 8.43 -24.80
C LYS A 2 20.42 7.58 -24.03
N THR A 3 20.78 7.00 -22.89
CA THR A 3 19.95 6.06 -22.14
C THR A 3 19.16 6.70 -20.99
N PHE A 4 19.49 7.94 -20.60
CA PHE A 4 18.91 8.58 -19.42
C PHE A 4 17.55 9.27 -19.68
N ILE A 5 17.16 9.47 -20.94
CA ILE A 5 15.94 10.21 -21.31
C ILE A 5 14.71 9.28 -21.47
N ARG A 6 14.90 7.97 -21.66
CA ARG A 6 13.77 7.03 -21.89
C ARG A 6 13.07 6.57 -20.61
N HIS A 7 13.74 6.56 -19.46
CA HIS A 7 13.12 6.12 -18.19
C HIS A 7 12.23 7.19 -17.55
N SER A 8 12.57 8.48 -17.67
CA SER A 8 11.77 9.55 -17.05
C SER A 8 10.35 9.64 -17.61
N GLY A 9 10.18 9.47 -18.92
CA GLY A 9 8.86 9.58 -19.58
C GLY A 9 7.89 8.45 -19.20
N ALA A 10 8.39 7.23 -19.03
CA ALA A 10 7.59 6.08 -18.62
C ALA A 10 7.11 6.23 -17.16
N ASP A 11 8.01 6.67 -16.27
CA ASP A 11 7.68 6.89 -14.87
C ASP A 11 6.66 8.02 -14.70
N GLN A 12 6.79 9.10 -15.48
CA GLN A 12 5.81 10.19 -15.49
C GLN A 12 4.44 9.77 -16.06
N ALA A 13 4.42 8.93 -17.10
CA ALA A 13 3.17 8.37 -17.62
C ALA A 13 2.48 7.47 -16.58
N ARG A 14 3.24 6.62 -15.88
CA ARG A 14 2.70 5.75 -14.83
C ARG A 14 2.17 6.54 -13.63
N LYS A 15 2.89 7.58 -13.19
CA LYS A 15 2.41 8.50 -12.14
C LYS A 15 1.11 9.20 -12.54
N LYS A 16 1.01 9.66 -13.79
CA LYS A 16 -0.22 10.26 -14.31
C LYS A 16 -1.37 9.24 -14.29
N ALA A 17 -1.16 8.05 -14.83
CA ALA A 17 -2.15 6.98 -14.84
C ALA A 17 -2.63 6.62 -13.42
N ALA A 18 -1.72 6.57 -12.43
CA ALA A 18 -2.05 6.29 -11.04
C ALA A 18 -3.01 7.33 -10.43
N LEU A 19 -2.83 8.61 -10.76
CA LEU A 19 -3.73 9.68 -10.32
C LEU A 19 -5.12 9.58 -10.98
N GLU A 20 -5.19 9.05 -12.21
CA GLU A 20 -6.40 8.94 -13.03
C GLU A 20 -7.21 7.66 -12.79
N VAL A 21 -6.67 6.68 -12.06
CA VAL A 21 -7.47 5.52 -11.62
C VAL A 21 -8.70 6.06 -10.86
N THR A 22 -9.90 5.54 -11.14
CA THR A 22 -11.15 5.96 -10.48
C THR A 22 -11.38 5.18 -9.18
N ILE A 23 -12.26 5.64 -8.30
CA ILE A 23 -12.61 4.89 -7.07
C ILE A 23 -13.17 3.51 -7.43
N GLU A 24 -14.06 3.46 -8.42
CA GLU A 24 -14.66 2.22 -8.92
C GLU A 24 -13.57 1.24 -9.40
N ASN A 25 -12.63 1.70 -10.21
CA ASN A 25 -11.57 0.82 -10.73
C ASN A 25 -10.65 0.30 -9.61
N ARG A 26 -10.32 1.13 -8.62
CA ARG A 26 -9.53 0.67 -7.45
C ARG A 26 -10.23 -0.48 -6.72
N LEU A 27 -11.51 -0.32 -6.42
CA LEU A 27 -12.30 -1.34 -5.72
C LEU A 27 -12.51 -2.59 -6.57
N LEU A 28 -12.78 -2.43 -7.88
CA LEU A 28 -12.97 -3.55 -8.80
C LEU A 28 -11.72 -4.42 -8.88
N VAL A 29 -10.55 -3.81 -9.14
CA VAL A 29 -9.27 -4.51 -9.24
C VAL A 29 -8.91 -5.19 -7.92
N ALA A 30 -8.97 -4.46 -6.80
CA ALA A 30 -8.63 -5.03 -5.50
C ALA A 30 -9.54 -6.22 -5.12
N ARG A 31 -10.84 -6.13 -5.38
CA ARG A 31 -11.80 -7.23 -5.12
C ARG A 31 -11.58 -8.41 -6.06
N SER A 32 -11.31 -8.16 -7.35
CA SER A 32 -11.01 -9.21 -8.33
C SER A 32 -9.75 -9.97 -7.93
N PHE A 33 -8.65 -9.24 -7.68
CA PHE A 33 -7.40 -9.83 -7.25
C PHE A 33 -7.59 -10.66 -5.98
N SER A 34 -8.40 -10.15 -5.04
CA SER A 34 -8.70 -10.85 -3.80
C SER A 34 -9.44 -12.16 -3.98
N LYS A 35 -10.47 -12.14 -4.83
CA LYS A 35 -11.21 -13.34 -5.17
C LYS A 35 -10.33 -14.41 -5.83
N ASN A 36 -9.36 -14.00 -6.65
CA ASN A 36 -8.56 -14.91 -7.46
C ASN A 36 -7.32 -15.45 -6.72
N TYR A 37 -6.70 -14.63 -5.86
CA TYR A 37 -5.39 -14.91 -5.27
C TYR A 37 -5.39 -14.80 -3.73
N GLY A 38 -6.56 -14.83 -3.10
CA GLY A 38 -6.71 -15.12 -1.67
C GLY A 38 -7.25 -13.98 -0.82
N ASP A 39 -8.09 -14.37 0.16
CA ASP A 39 -8.86 -13.47 1.02
C ASP A 39 -8.00 -12.49 1.85
N PHE A 40 -6.69 -12.75 2.01
CA PHE A 40 -5.76 -11.85 2.72
C PHE A 40 -5.67 -10.46 2.08
N THR A 41 -5.87 -10.35 0.78
CA THR A 41 -5.93 -9.07 0.05
C THR A 41 -7.18 -8.23 0.34
N SER A 42 -8.17 -8.77 1.08
CA SER A 42 -9.33 -7.99 1.53
C SER A 42 -8.92 -6.78 2.39
N GLY A 43 -7.77 -6.82 3.06
CA GLY A 43 -7.20 -5.65 3.74
C GLY A 43 -6.99 -4.43 2.83
N ILE A 44 -6.64 -4.63 1.55
CA ILE A 44 -6.54 -3.52 0.57
C ILE A 44 -7.93 -2.96 0.28
N VAL A 45 -8.92 -3.82 0.10
CA VAL A 45 -10.32 -3.42 -0.14
C VAL A 45 -10.85 -2.61 1.06
N GLU A 46 -10.67 -3.11 2.28
CA GLU A 46 -11.11 -2.45 3.50
C GLU A 46 -10.42 -1.09 3.69
N PHE A 47 -9.13 -0.98 3.37
CA PHE A 47 -8.41 0.28 3.46
C PHE A 47 -8.86 1.29 2.39
N ILE A 48 -9.09 0.85 1.14
CA ILE A 48 -9.65 1.73 0.10
C ILE A 48 -11.05 2.23 0.51
N GLU A 49 -11.90 1.36 1.06
CA GLU A 49 -13.21 1.75 1.60
C GLU A 49 -13.07 2.82 2.69
N PHE A 50 -12.12 2.67 3.63
CA PHE A 50 -11.82 3.70 4.62
C PHE A 50 -11.40 5.03 3.98
N LEU A 51 -10.51 5.00 2.98
CA LEU A 51 -10.06 6.22 2.30
C LEU A 51 -11.20 6.94 1.59
N VAL A 52 -12.12 6.19 0.98
CA VAL A 52 -13.33 6.74 0.34
C VAL A 52 -14.27 7.32 1.39
N CYS A 53 -14.62 6.56 2.42
CA CYS A 53 -15.54 7.01 3.47
C CYS A 53 -15.02 8.23 4.24
N SER A 54 -13.70 8.35 4.40
CA SER A 54 -13.08 9.51 5.03
C SER A 54 -12.91 10.71 4.10
N GLY A 55 -13.16 10.58 2.80
CA GLY A 55 -12.98 11.66 1.82
C GLY A 55 -11.53 11.90 1.38
N ARG A 56 -10.61 11.00 1.73
CA ARG A 56 -9.22 11.03 1.22
C ARG A 56 -9.16 10.68 -0.25
N LEU A 57 -9.97 9.69 -0.66
CA LEU A 57 -10.27 9.39 -2.05
C LEU A 57 -11.67 9.94 -2.38
N ALA A 58 -11.71 10.99 -3.19
CA ALA A 58 -12.93 11.59 -3.70
C ALA A 58 -12.72 11.98 -5.18
N GLU A 59 -13.78 11.84 -5.99
CA GLU A 59 -13.76 12.23 -7.41
C GLU A 59 -13.59 13.75 -7.58
N GLN A 60 -14.13 14.53 -6.64
CA GLN A 60 -13.95 15.97 -6.56
C GLN A 60 -13.31 16.33 -5.21
N GLY A 61 -12.10 16.88 -5.23
CA GLY A 61 -11.33 17.19 -4.02
C GLY A 61 -10.46 16.04 -3.53
N GLY A 62 -10.39 15.85 -2.21
CA GLY A 62 -9.55 14.82 -1.57
C GLY A 62 -8.05 15.08 -1.68
N SER A 63 -7.27 14.04 -1.44
CA SER A 63 -5.80 14.09 -1.44
C SER A 63 -5.24 13.53 -2.73
N GLN A 64 -4.40 14.32 -3.41
CA GLN A 64 -3.64 13.81 -4.57
C GLN A 64 -2.59 12.80 -4.16
N TRP A 65 -1.98 12.95 -2.97
CA TRP A 65 -1.01 11.99 -2.45
C TRP A 65 -1.66 10.60 -2.24
N TRP A 66 -2.79 10.54 -1.54
CA TRP A 66 -3.54 9.29 -1.33
C TRP A 66 -4.00 8.66 -2.65
N ARG A 67 -4.45 9.48 -3.62
CA ARG A 67 -4.81 8.99 -4.98
C ARG A 67 -3.62 8.38 -5.70
N GLY A 68 -2.47 9.05 -5.69
CA GLY A 68 -1.27 8.63 -6.39
C GLY A 68 -0.69 7.34 -5.81
N VAL A 69 -0.43 7.31 -4.50
CA VAL A 69 0.16 6.16 -3.81
C VAL A 69 -0.70 4.91 -3.99
N ASN A 70 -2.01 5.00 -3.74
CA ASN A 70 -2.92 3.87 -3.91
C ASN A 70 -3.17 3.55 -5.40
N GLY A 71 -3.09 4.55 -6.28
CA GLY A 71 -3.18 4.35 -7.72
C GLY A 71 -2.06 3.45 -8.25
N LEU A 72 -0.81 3.67 -7.81
CA LEU A 72 0.32 2.83 -8.20
C LEU A 72 0.16 1.40 -7.71
N LEU A 73 -0.27 1.20 -6.46
CA LEU A 73 -0.60 -0.14 -5.96
C LEU A 73 -1.61 -0.86 -6.87
N ILE A 74 -2.66 -0.17 -7.31
CA ILE A 74 -3.67 -0.77 -8.19
C ILE A 74 -3.11 -1.08 -9.58
N LEU A 75 -2.25 -0.21 -10.15
CA LEU A 75 -1.56 -0.52 -11.40
C LEU A 75 -0.64 -1.73 -11.26
N ASP A 76 0.05 -1.89 -10.13
CA ASP A 76 0.90 -3.06 -9.87
C ASP A 76 0.08 -4.35 -9.82
N LEU A 77 -1.13 -4.32 -9.24
CA LEU A 77 -2.05 -5.46 -9.26
C LEU A 77 -2.51 -5.81 -10.68
N ILE A 78 -2.85 -4.81 -11.50
CA ILE A 78 -3.25 -5.01 -12.91
C ILE A 78 -2.12 -5.69 -13.69
N ASP A 79 -0.91 -5.14 -13.60
CA ASP A 79 0.26 -5.67 -14.32
C ASP A 79 0.58 -7.10 -13.86
N ALA A 80 0.44 -7.39 -12.56
CA ALA A 80 0.62 -8.74 -12.03
C ALA A 80 -0.43 -9.71 -12.58
N GLU A 81 -1.72 -9.33 -12.63
CA GLU A 81 -2.75 -10.18 -13.22
C GLU A 81 -2.52 -10.41 -14.72
N GLU A 82 -2.12 -9.39 -15.47
CA GLU A 82 -1.82 -9.52 -16.91
C GLU A 82 -0.66 -10.47 -17.15
N ALA A 83 0.40 -10.36 -16.33
CA ALA A 83 1.54 -11.28 -16.39
C ALA A 83 1.13 -12.72 -16.06
N LEU A 84 0.26 -12.93 -15.07
CA LEU A 84 -0.22 -14.27 -14.69
C LEU A 84 -1.12 -14.92 -15.75
N ARG A 85 -1.85 -14.13 -16.56
CA ARG A 85 -2.69 -14.65 -17.65
C ARG A 85 -1.90 -14.96 -18.92
N SER A 86 -0.73 -14.37 -19.08
CA SER A 86 0.08 -14.49 -20.30
C SER A 86 0.82 -15.84 -20.32
N SER A 87 0.52 -16.70 -21.29
CA SER A 87 1.22 -17.98 -21.51
C SER A 87 2.65 -17.81 -22.03
N THR A 88 2.98 -16.60 -22.46
CA THR A 88 4.30 -16.22 -22.93
C THR A 88 5.10 -15.72 -21.73
N PRO A 89 6.32 -16.21 -21.47
CA PRO A 89 7.22 -15.60 -20.50
C PRO A 89 7.61 -14.21 -21.03
N THR A 90 6.77 -13.22 -20.81
CA THR A 90 7.04 -11.84 -21.20
C THR A 90 8.29 -11.41 -20.45
N ALA A 91 9.28 -10.93 -21.20
CA ALA A 91 10.61 -10.51 -20.77
C ALA A 91 10.71 -10.16 -19.28
N VAL A 92 11.12 -11.15 -18.48
CA VAL A 92 11.36 -11.09 -17.02
C VAL A 92 12.39 -10.01 -16.65
N SER A 93 13.06 -9.38 -17.63
CA SER A 93 14.11 -8.38 -17.42
C SER A 93 13.63 -6.94 -17.18
N ILE A 94 12.33 -6.63 -17.27
CA ILE A 94 11.80 -5.26 -17.01
C ILE A 94 10.46 -5.27 -16.25
N ILE A 95 10.28 -6.20 -15.30
CA ILE A 95 9.12 -6.16 -14.40
C ILE A 95 9.51 -5.36 -13.16
N ALA A 96 8.69 -4.38 -12.77
CA ALA A 96 8.92 -3.62 -11.55
C ALA A 96 8.96 -4.56 -10.33
N PRO A 97 9.87 -4.36 -9.34
CA PRO A 97 10.02 -5.29 -8.21
C PRO A 97 8.71 -5.60 -7.48
N ALA A 98 7.85 -4.58 -7.29
CA ALA A 98 6.54 -4.74 -6.67
C ALA A 98 5.63 -5.74 -7.42
N VAL A 99 5.57 -5.63 -8.74
CA VAL A 99 4.79 -6.52 -9.61
C VAL A 99 5.30 -7.96 -9.51
N GLN A 100 6.63 -8.15 -9.50
CA GLN A 100 7.23 -9.48 -9.34
C GLN A 100 6.87 -10.13 -7.99
N HIS A 101 6.81 -9.34 -6.91
CA HIS A 101 6.36 -9.85 -5.61
C HIS A 101 4.86 -10.21 -5.61
N TRP A 102 4.00 -9.44 -6.27
CA TRP A 102 2.59 -9.80 -6.43
C TRP A 102 2.39 -11.09 -7.22
N ILE A 103 3.14 -11.29 -8.31
CA ILE A 103 3.17 -12.53 -9.07
C ILE A 103 3.62 -13.70 -8.18
N THR A 104 4.69 -13.50 -7.40
CA THR A 104 5.22 -14.53 -6.49
C THR A 104 4.19 -14.93 -5.43
N TYR A 105 3.51 -13.96 -4.82
CA TYR A 105 2.41 -14.20 -3.90
C TYR A 105 1.28 -15.00 -4.55
N ALA A 106 0.83 -14.59 -5.73
CA ALA A 106 -0.28 -15.22 -6.44
C ALA A 106 0.02 -16.67 -6.83
N LEU A 107 1.24 -16.95 -7.33
CA LEU A 107 1.68 -18.31 -7.65
C LEU A 107 1.77 -19.19 -6.40
N ASP A 108 2.29 -18.67 -5.28
CA ASP A 108 2.38 -19.41 -4.02
C ASP A 108 0.98 -19.78 -3.47
N TRP A 109 0.03 -18.85 -3.60
CA TRP A 109 -1.37 -19.07 -3.24
C TRP A 109 -2.00 -20.19 -4.07
N GLN A 110 -1.80 -20.17 -5.39
CA GLN A 110 -2.39 -21.14 -6.31
C GLN A 110 -1.79 -22.55 -6.19
N GLN A 111 -0.50 -22.66 -5.88
CA GLN A 111 0.21 -23.95 -5.80
C GLN A 111 -0.06 -24.72 -4.50
N SER A 112 -0.70 -24.09 -3.51
CA SER A 112 -0.89 -24.68 -2.20
C SER A 112 -2.30 -25.22 -2.01
N TYR A 113 -2.46 -26.55 -1.91
CA TYR A 113 -3.74 -27.18 -1.54
C TYR A 113 -4.21 -26.77 -0.13
N LEU A 114 -3.25 -26.53 0.78
CA LEU A 114 -3.44 -25.86 2.07
C LEU A 114 -2.33 -24.82 2.21
N PRO A 115 -2.55 -23.55 1.83
CA PRO A 115 -1.52 -22.52 1.92
C PRO A 115 -1.00 -22.42 3.35
N ASN A 116 0.33 -22.50 3.50
CA ASN A 116 0.97 -22.13 4.76
C ASN A 116 0.70 -20.64 4.96
N SER A 117 -0.31 -20.33 5.78
CA SER A 117 -0.84 -18.98 5.96
C SER A 117 0.25 -18.00 6.38
N CYS A 118 1.23 -18.42 7.19
CA CYS A 118 2.36 -17.58 7.59
C CYS A 118 3.33 -17.28 6.44
N ARG A 119 3.56 -18.21 5.52
CA ARG A 119 4.39 -17.96 4.33
C ARG A 119 3.67 -17.06 3.34
N VAL A 120 2.42 -17.37 3.02
CA VAL A 120 1.58 -16.59 2.11
C VAL A 120 1.42 -15.15 2.62
N GLN A 121 1.13 -14.98 3.91
CA GLN A 121 0.98 -13.65 4.51
C GLN A 121 2.28 -12.83 4.45
N ARG A 122 3.45 -13.47 4.59
CA ARG A 122 4.75 -12.80 4.42
C ARG A 122 4.97 -12.34 2.98
N LEU A 123 4.66 -13.19 2.00
CA LEU A 123 4.76 -12.83 0.59
C LEU A 123 3.80 -11.69 0.23
N TRP A 124 2.59 -11.73 0.77
CA TRP A 124 1.60 -10.67 0.63
C TRP A 124 2.12 -9.34 1.16
N TRP A 125 2.63 -9.33 2.41
CA TRP A 125 3.17 -8.12 3.02
C TRP A 125 4.38 -7.59 2.27
N LYS A 126 5.25 -8.47 1.77
CA LYS A 126 6.39 -8.05 0.94
C LYS A 126 5.91 -7.33 -0.32
N ALA A 127 4.96 -7.91 -1.06
CA ALA A 127 4.41 -7.29 -2.26
C ALA A 127 3.73 -5.94 -1.96
N HIS A 128 2.86 -5.92 -0.95
CA HIS A 128 2.17 -4.71 -0.51
C HIS A 128 3.15 -3.60 -0.10
N GLN A 129 4.15 -3.91 0.72
CA GLN A 129 5.09 -2.91 1.20
C GLN A 129 6.01 -2.39 0.10
N THR A 130 6.47 -3.24 -0.82
CA THR A 130 7.24 -2.78 -1.97
C THR A 130 6.42 -1.84 -2.86
N SER A 131 5.13 -2.15 -3.13
CA SER A 131 4.22 -1.22 -3.82
C SER A 131 4.00 0.08 -3.04
N LEU A 132 3.76 0.00 -1.74
CA LEU A 132 3.49 1.16 -0.88
C LEU A 132 4.67 2.13 -0.88
N HIS A 133 5.88 1.65 -0.57
CA HIS A 133 7.07 2.51 -0.46
C HIS A 133 7.52 3.04 -1.82
N PHE A 134 7.39 2.25 -2.89
CA PHE A 134 7.56 2.77 -4.25
C PHE A 134 6.59 3.94 -4.51
N GLY A 135 5.31 3.78 -4.14
CA GLY A 135 4.31 4.84 -4.28
C GLY A 135 4.62 6.08 -3.45
N ILE A 136 5.04 5.91 -2.20
CA ILE A 136 5.44 7.01 -1.30
C ILE A 136 6.59 7.82 -1.93
N HIS A 137 7.62 7.15 -2.44
CA HIS A 137 8.75 7.82 -3.09
C HIS A 137 8.34 8.48 -4.41
N ALA A 138 7.51 7.82 -5.21
CA ALA A 138 7.04 8.33 -6.49
C ALA A 138 6.19 9.60 -6.34
N PHE A 139 5.44 9.76 -5.24
CA PHE A 139 4.58 10.92 -4.99
C PHE A 139 5.03 11.78 -3.81
N ARG A 140 6.30 11.69 -3.42
CA ARG A 140 6.84 12.41 -2.25
C ARG A 140 6.62 13.92 -2.32
N GLU A 141 6.60 14.49 -3.52
CA GLU A 141 6.40 15.92 -3.76
C GLU A 141 4.99 16.41 -3.42
N LEU A 142 4.01 15.51 -3.37
CA LEU A 142 2.63 15.85 -3.02
C LEU A 142 2.41 15.85 -1.51
N LEU A 143 3.26 15.17 -0.74
CA LEU A 143 3.10 15.06 0.72
C LEU A 143 3.18 16.42 1.45
N PRO A 144 4.10 17.34 1.10
CA PRO A 144 4.14 18.68 1.69
C PRO A 144 2.94 19.56 1.35
N LEU A 145 2.16 19.20 0.31
CA LEU A 145 0.93 19.91 -0.08
C LEU A 145 -0.28 19.46 0.76
N GLU A 146 -0.15 18.36 1.48
CA GLU A 146 -1.20 17.89 2.39
C GLU A 146 -1.36 18.84 3.58
N PRO A 147 -2.58 18.96 4.13
CA PRO A 147 -2.80 19.70 5.36
C PRO A 147 -1.94 19.12 6.50
N ARG A 148 -1.37 20.00 7.34
CA ARG A 148 -0.40 19.62 8.39
C ARG A 148 -0.82 18.40 9.23
N MET A 149 -2.08 18.33 9.66
CA MET A 149 -2.57 17.21 10.47
C MET A 149 -2.70 15.90 9.68
N GLU A 150 -2.93 16.00 8.37
CA GLU A 150 -2.92 14.85 7.47
C GLU A 150 -1.49 14.33 7.26
N THR A 151 -0.53 15.22 7.02
CA THR A 151 0.90 14.87 6.97
C THR A 151 1.35 14.17 8.25
N ASN A 152 0.93 14.69 9.42
CA ASN A 152 1.23 14.06 10.71
C ASN A 152 0.60 12.66 10.84
N PHE A 153 -0.66 12.51 10.42
CA PHE A 153 -1.34 11.22 10.41
C PHE A 153 -0.59 10.21 9.52
N ILE A 154 -0.23 10.60 8.30
CA ILE A 154 0.54 9.77 7.37
C ILE A 154 1.88 9.35 7.99
N THR A 155 2.65 10.33 8.46
CA THR A 155 4.07 10.19 8.84
C THR A 155 4.28 9.45 10.15
N TYR A 156 3.44 9.73 11.16
CA TYR A 156 3.66 9.23 12.52
C TYR A 156 2.75 8.06 12.89
N ILE A 157 1.71 7.81 12.12
CA ILE A 157 0.65 6.86 12.48
C ILE A 157 0.46 5.84 11.37
N CYS A 158 -0.03 6.28 10.21
CA CYS A 158 -0.52 5.35 9.19
C CYS A 158 0.60 4.48 8.61
N VAL A 159 1.63 5.09 8.02
CA VAL A 159 2.71 4.32 7.36
C VAL A 159 3.52 3.50 8.38
N PRO A 160 3.96 4.05 9.52
CA PRO A 160 4.67 3.26 10.53
C PRO A 160 3.85 2.07 11.08
N ASN A 161 2.54 2.23 11.30
CA ASN A 161 1.71 1.11 11.75
C ASN A 161 1.60 0.03 10.67
N VAL A 162 1.45 0.43 9.40
CA VAL A 162 1.37 -0.50 8.27
C VAL A 162 2.69 -1.28 8.12
N ASP A 163 3.83 -0.62 8.23
CA ASP A 163 5.15 -1.28 8.29
C ASP A 163 5.27 -2.25 9.46
N LEU A 164 4.87 -1.83 10.66
CA LEU A 164 4.94 -2.68 11.84
C LEU A 164 4.05 -3.93 11.69
N THR A 165 2.84 -3.78 11.16
CA THR A 165 1.95 -4.92 10.87
C THR A 165 2.55 -5.88 9.85
N ALA A 166 3.30 -5.36 8.88
CA ALA A 166 4.01 -6.18 7.90
C ALA A 166 5.18 -6.95 8.51
N ILE A 167 5.98 -6.31 9.37
CA ILE A 167 7.08 -6.96 10.11
C ILE A 167 6.56 -8.15 10.91
N PHE A 168 5.43 -7.99 11.59
CA PHE A 168 4.81 -9.08 12.36
C PHE A 168 3.96 -10.04 11.51
N SER A 169 3.88 -9.82 10.20
CA SER A 169 3.09 -10.66 9.29
C SER A 169 1.65 -10.85 9.75
N ILE A 170 1.02 -9.77 10.26
CA ILE A 170 -0.33 -9.84 10.82
C ILE A 170 -1.33 -10.22 9.70
N PRO A 171 -2.23 -11.20 9.91
CA PRO A 171 -3.23 -11.56 8.92
C PRO A 171 -4.14 -10.40 8.55
N THR A 172 -4.34 -10.20 7.25
CA THR A 172 -5.09 -9.07 6.68
C THR A 172 -6.50 -9.43 6.20
N ASN A 173 -6.87 -10.72 6.27
CA ASN A 173 -8.24 -11.21 6.00
C ASN A 173 -9.18 -11.07 7.20
N LEU A 174 -8.66 -10.71 8.36
CA LEU A 174 -9.46 -10.48 9.53
C LEU A 174 -10.05 -9.07 9.38
N LYS A 175 -11.37 -8.93 9.59
CA LYS A 175 -12.08 -7.63 9.70
C LYS A 175 -11.47 -6.67 10.76
N LEU A 176 -10.39 -7.08 11.41
CA LEU A 176 -9.54 -6.29 12.28
C LEU A 176 -8.96 -5.06 11.60
N ILE A 177 -8.63 -5.09 10.30
CA ILE A 177 -8.15 -3.87 9.60
C ILE A 177 -9.27 -2.84 9.54
N LYS A 178 -10.46 -3.25 9.07
CA LYS A 178 -11.66 -2.41 9.10
C LYS A 178 -11.99 -1.92 10.52
N LEU A 179 -11.96 -2.79 11.52
CA LEU A 179 -12.24 -2.42 12.90
C LEU A 179 -11.21 -1.41 13.45
N TYR A 180 -9.92 -1.65 13.21
CA TYR A 180 -8.83 -0.79 13.65
C TYR A 180 -8.91 0.58 12.98
N THR A 181 -9.12 0.62 11.66
CA THR A 181 -9.27 1.89 10.92
C THR A 181 -10.49 2.68 11.40
N ILE A 182 -11.63 2.04 11.67
CA ILE A 182 -12.84 2.68 12.24
C ILE A 182 -12.56 3.25 13.64
N ILE A 183 -11.89 2.49 14.51
CA ILE A 183 -11.68 2.88 15.91
C ILE A 183 -10.59 3.94 16.03
N ALA A 184 -9.45 3.73 15.37
CA ALA A 184 -8.23 4.48 15.60
C ALA A 184 -8.06 5.63 14.61
N TYR A 185 -8.33 5.45 13.32
CA TYR A 185 -7.93 6.43 12.31
C TYR A 185 -8.90 7.62 12.20
N PRO A 186 -8.42 8.79 11.76
CA PRO A 186 -9.28 9.95 11.52
C PRO A 186 -10.32 9.64 10.44
N HIS A 187 -11.60 9.76 10.78
CA HIS A 187 -12.74 9.40 9.91
C HIS A 187 -13.11 10.47 8.87
N HIS A 188 -12.36 11.58 8.80
CA HIS A 188 -12.59 12.62 7.80
C HIS A 188 -11.26 13.16 7.28
N TYR A 189 -11.30 13.68 6.07
CA TYR A 189 -10.23 14.40 5.40
C TYR A 189 -10.58 15.90 5.34
N PRO A 190 -9.61 16.79 5.61
CA PRO A 190 -8.31 16.52 6.20
C PRO A 190 -8.42 16.06 7.65
N ALA A 191 -7.46 15.30 8.18
CA ALA A 191 -7.46 14.94 9.60
C ALA A 191 -7.51 16.18 10.54
N LYS A 192 -8.18 16.04 11.69
CA LYS A 192 -8.25 17.07 12.75
C LYS A 192 -7.26 16.71 13.85
N ALA A 193 -6.74 17.73 14.55
CA ALA A 193 -5.76 17.53 15.61
C ALA A 193 -6.22 16.50 16.66
N LEU A 194 -7.44 16.62 17.18
CA LEU A 194 -7.96 15.70 18.20
C LEU A 194 -8.03 14.24 17.71
N SER A 195 -8.49 14.01 16.47
CA SER A 195 -8.54 12.67 15.90
C SER A 195 -7.15 12.11 15.59
N THR A 196 -6.20 12.96 15.15
CA THR A 196 -4.80 12.57 14.97
C THR A 196 -4.14 12.19 16.30
N PHE A 197 -4.34 12.96 17.37
CA PHE A 197 -3.77 12.61 18.69
C PHE A 197 -4.40 11.34 19.28
N LYS A 198 -5.71 11.16 19.13
CA LYS A 198 -6.37 9.88 19.46
C LYS A 198 -5.74 8.72 18.71
N ALA A 199 -5.57 8.86 17.39
CA ALA A 199 -4.97 7.85 16.54
C ALA A 199 -3.53 7.52 16.98
N LEU A 200 -2.74 8.53 17.35
CA LEU A 200 -1.37 8.37 17.83
C LEU A 200 -1.31 7.57 19.14
N GLY A 201 -2.20 7.87 20.09
CA GLY A 201 -2.31 7.12 21.35
C GLY A 201 -2.80 5.68 21.18
N LEU A 202 -3.31 5.32 20.00
CA LEU A 202 -3.73 3.97 19.64
C LEU A 202 -2.81 3.32 18.60
N ALA A 203 -1.66 3.94 18.29
CA ALA A 203 -0.73 3.49 17.26
C ALA A 203 0.37 2.59 17.86
N PRO A 204 0.36 1.26 17.63
CA PRO A 204 1.38 0.38 18.20
C PRO A 204 2.80 0.75 17.75
N ALA A 205 2.97 1.27 16.52
CA ALA A 205 4.26 1.70 16.02
C ALA A 205 4.84 2.90 16.77
N PHE A 206 3.99 3.79 17.29
CA PHE A 206 4.46 4.90 18.12
C PHE A 206 5.11 4.38 19.40
N TYR A 207 4.47 3.44 20.08
CA TYR A 207 5.01 2.81 21.29
C TYR A 207 6.24 1.95 21.02
N ALA A 208 6.22 1.16 19.94
CA ALA A 208 7.34 0.30 19.56
C ALA A 208 8.63 1.11 19.29
N ARG A 209 8.50 2.30 18.69
CA ARG A 209 9.61 3.25 18.51
C ARG A 209 10.10 3.83 19.84
N LEU A 210 9.20 4.21 20.75
CA LEU A 210 9.56 4.78 22.05
C LEU A 210 10.35 3.80 22.92
N VAL A 211 10.02 2.51 22.88
CA VAL A 211 10.69 1.48 23.70
C VAL A 211 11.93 0.89 23.02
N GLY A 212 12.32 1.39 21.83
CA GLY A 212 13.49 0.91 21.10
C GLY A 212 13.41 -0.57 20.71
N ALA A 213 12.22 -1.06 20.35
CA ALA A 213 11.98 -2.48 20.08
C ALA A 213 12.75 -2.97 18.83
N SER A 214 14.01 -3.37 18.97
CA SER A 214 14.90 -3.91 17.92
C SER A 214 15.31 -2.92 16.81
N SER A 215 16.42 -3.25 16.13
CA SER A 215 16.87 -2.56 14.91
C SER A 215 15.82 -2.59 13.79
N ASP A 216 14.92 -3.57 13.83
CA ASP A 216 13.89 -3.73 12.81
C ASP A 216 12.81 -2.64 12.87
N VAL A 217 12.46 -2.17 14.07
CA VAL A 217 11.47 -1.10 14.27
C VAL A 217 12.07 0.29 14.07
N ALA A 218 13.40 0.42 14.08
CA ALA A 218 14.08 1.66 13.77
C ALA A 218 13.92 2.08 12.29
N ASN A 219 13.70 1.10 11.39
CA ASN A 219 13.52 1.32 9.95
C ASN A 219 12.06 1.09 9.52
N ILE A 220 11.14 1.87 10.08
CA ILE A 220 9.72 1.94 9.65
C ILE A 220 9.38 3.40 9.30
N GLY A 221 8.33 3.63 8.53
CA GLY A 221 7.85 4.95 8.12
C GLY A 221 8.26 5.33 6.70
N LEU A 222 8.00 6.57 6.31
CA LEU A 222 8.09 7.06 4.92
C LEU A 222 9.46 6.87 4.25
N ASP A 223 10.53 6.82 5.03
CA ASP A 223 11.91 6.67 4.53
C ASP A 223 12.45 5.22 4.68
N SER A 224 11.55 4.25 4.90
CA SER A 224 11.95 2.86 5.14
C SER A 224 12.50 2.20 3.87
N THR A 225 13.81 1.91 3.87
CA THR A 225 14.49 1.21 2.76
C THR A 225 14.35 -0.31 2.81
N ARG A 226 13.71 -0.86 3.87
CA ARG A 226 13.51 -2.31 4.07
C ARG A 226 12.87 -3.00 2.87
N TRP A 227 12.04 -2.27 2.13
CA TRP A 227 11.15 -2.84 1.12
C TRP A 227 11.64 -2.65 -0.31
N GLU A 228 12.80 -2.00 -0.50
CA GLU A 228 13.40 -1.68 -1.81
C GLU A 228 14.07 -2.87 -2.52
N THR A 229 14.21 -4.02 -1.84
CA THR A 229 14.95 -5.21 -2.32
C THR A 229 14.07 -6.40 -2.63
#